data_AF-A0A1Q7QKW7-F1
#
_entry.id   AF-A0A1Q7QKW7-F1
#
_cell.length_a   1.000
_cell.length_b   1.000
_cell.length_c   1.000
_cell.angle_alpha   90.00
_cell.angle_beta   90.00
_cell.angle_gamma   90.00
#
_symmetry.space_group_name_H-M   'P 1'
#
loop_
_entity.id
_entity.type
_entity.pdbx_description
1 polymer ?
#
loop_
_entity_poly.entity_id
_entity_poly.type
_entity_poly.pdbx_seq_one_letter_code
_entity_poly.pdbx_strand_id
1 'polypeptide(L)'
;MNEERGSSGGKDPGTERTILADCCEDWIIDWGGFYPVGRAFRCPEDATEWTKIATDEYRRADGRAFTRRTRKGPQAEFPYLAAADGHEPNVERCCAKILLAHGERMADGPFTCPVCGTAWTRSTQRLHGLRVAVFAKAGLAEPLTVQPGRTRPFLVPLSEYSPPRD
;
A
#
# COMPACT_ATOMS: atom_id res chain seq x y z
N MET A 1 -38.63 -30.48 -25.43
CA MET A 1 -37.21 -30.54 -25.84
C MET A 1 -36.76 -29.11 -26.00
N ASN A 2 -36.60 -28.42 -24.87
CA ASN A 2 -35.39 -28.31 -24.04
C ASN A 2 -34.58 -27.09 -24.47
N GLU A 3 -34.86 -26.01 -23.75
CA GLU A 3 -33.96 -24.90 -23.48
C GLU A 3 -32.66 -25.41 -22.84
N GLU A 4 -31.52 -24.98 -23.35
CA GLU A 4 -30.25 -24.93 -22.63
C GLU A 4 -29.76 -23.48 -22.73
N ARG A 5 -30.04 -22.64 -21.72
CA ARG A 5 -29.16 -22.35 -20.56
C ARG A 5 -27.71 -22.22 -21.03
N GLY A 6 -27.18 -21.02 -21.27
CA GLY A 6 -26.96 -20.01 -20.23
C GLY A 6 -25.77 -20.42 -19.37
N SER A 7 -24.55 -20.29 -19.91
CA SER A 7 -23.32 -20.47 -19.13
C SER A 7 -22.70 -19.12 -18.80
N SER A 8 -22.93 -18.77 -17.54
CA SER A 8 -22.24 -17.81 -16.70
C SER A 8 -20.72 -17.76 -16.86
N GLY A 9 -20.15 -16.58 -16.61
CA GLY A 9 -18.96 -16.47 -15.77
C GLY A 9 -17.63 -16.23 -16.48
N GLY A 10 -17.54 -15.15 -17.26
CA GLY A 10 -16.24 -14.53 -17.56
C GLY A 10 -15.83 -13.60 -16.42
N LYS A 11 -15.33 -14.17 -15.31
CA LYS A 11 -14.73 -13.42 -14.21
C LYS A 11 -13.40 -12.86 -14.73
N ASP A 12 -13.27 -11.54 -14.77
CA ASP A 12 -12.04 -10.82 -15.14
C ASP A 12 -10.82 -11.42 -14.43
N PRO A 13 -9.89 -12.08 -15.14
CA PRO A 13 -8.67 -12.59 -14.55
C PRO A 13 -7.60 -11.51 -14.71
N GLY A 14 -7.17 -10.91 -13.60
CA GLY A 14 -5.83 -10.32 -13.57
C GLY A 14 -5.71 -8.83 -13.28
N THR A 15 -6.65 -8.22 -12.55
CA THR A 15 -6.20 -7.19 -11.59
C THR A 15 -5.90 -7.87 -10.27
N GLU A 16 -5.03 -8.89 -10.29
CA GLU A 16 -4.30 -9.26 -9.10
C GLU A 16 -3.35 -8.10 -8.83
N ARG A 17 -3.92 -7.08 -8.18
CA ARG A 17 -3.20 -5.96 -7.59
C ARG A 17 -2.18 -6.63 -6.69
N THR A 18 -0.96 -6.83 -7.20
CA THR A 18 0.21 -7.19 -6.38
C THR A 18 0.61 -5.94 -5.60
N ILE A 19 -0.35 -5.37 -4.89
CA ILE A 19 -0.13 -4.69 -3.65
C ILE A 19 0.23 -5.86 -2.74
N LEU A 20 1.52 -6.09 -2.48
CA LEU A 20 1.89 -6.78 -1.25
C LEU A 20 1.12 -6.05 -0.15
N ALA A 21 0.05 -6.68 0.35
CA ALA A 21 -0.83 -6.15 1.37
C ALA A 21 0.08 -5.50 2.41
N ASP A 22 -0.12 -4.20 2.66
CA ASP A 22 1.01 -3.32 3.01
C ASP A 22 1.85 -3.82 4.20
N CYS A 23 1.26 -4.65 5.05
CA CYS A 23 1.83 -5.28 6.22
C CYS A 23 3.07 -6.14 5.96
N CYS A 24 3.12 -6.93 4.88
CA CYS A 24 4.27 -7.79 4.62
C CYS A 24 5.51 -6.97 4.26
N GLU A 25 5.36 -6.03 3.33
CA GLU A 25 6.47 -5.17 2.91
C GLU A 25 6.95 -4.29 4.06
N ASP A 26 6.05 -3.61 4.77
CA ASP A 26 6.42 -2.73 5.88
C ASP A 26 7.22 -3.50 6.93
N TRP A 27 6.75 -4.70 7.29
CA TRP A 27 7.46 -5.57 8.22
C TRP A 27 8.86 -5.95 7.73
N ILE A 28 8.99 -6.32 6.46
CA ILE A 28 10.29 -6.74 5.89
C ILE A 28 11.25 -5.56 5.77
N ILE A 29 10.76 -4.37 5.41
CA ILE A 29 11.59 -3.17 5.35
C ILE A 29 12.16 -2.80 6.72
N ASP A 30 11.34 -2.89 7.77
CA ASP A 30 11.73 -2.50 9.12
C ASP A 30 12.53 -3.59 9.84
N TRP A 31 12.11 -4.86 9.70
CA TRP A 31 12.62 -5.98 10.49
C TRP A 31 13.35 -7.06 9.69
N GLY A 32 13.20 -7.10 8.37
CA GLY A 32 13.78 -8.13 7.50
C GLY A 32 15.31 -8.23 7.60
N GLY A 33 15.97 -7.12 7.88
CA GLY A 33 17.41 -7.03 8.10
C GLY A 33 17.92 -7.91 9.26
N PHE A 34 17.09 -8.11 10.30
CA PHE A 34 17.48 -8.84 11.51
C PHE A 34 17.36 -10.37 11.38
N TYR A 35 16.61 -10.88 10.41
CA TYR A 35 16.57 -12.32 10.17
C TYR A 35 17.90 -12.80 9.56
N PRO A 36 18.41 -13.99 9.95
CA PRO A 36 19.54 -14.60 9.26
C PRO A 36 19.12 -15.14 7.88
N VAL A 37 20.07 -15.21 6.94
CA VAL A 37 19.83 -15.84 5.64
C VAL A 37 19.45 -17.32 5.83
N GLY A 38 18.48 -17.79 5.05
CA GLY A 38 17.86 -19.11 5.18
C GLY A 38 16.73 -19.18 6.23
N ARG A 39 16.51 -18.13 7.03
CA ARG A 39 15.45 -18.13 8.04
C ARG A 39 14.08 -17.95 7.41
N ALA A 40 13.17 -18.89 7.69
CA ALA A 40 11.75 -18.71 7.49
C ALA A 40 11.13 -17.85 8.61
N PHE A 41 10.16 -17.01 8.24
CA PHE A 41 9.36 -16.20 9.16
C PHE A 41 7.94 -16.02 8.60
N ARG A 42 7.02 -15.56 9.44
CA ARG A 42 5.65 -15.25 9.05
C ARG A 42 5.39 -13.77 9.29
N CYS A 43 4.67 -13.13 8.38
CA CYS A 43 4.17 -11.78 8.62
C CYS A 43 3.21 -11.83 9.83
N PRO A 44 3.36 -10.93 10.82
CA PRO A 44 2.52 -10.95 12.01
C PRO A 44 1.06 -10.57 11.74
N GLU A 45 0.77 -9.87 10.64
CA GLU A 45 -0.58 -9.38 10.34
C GLU A 45 -1.40 -10.38 9.53
N ASP A 46 -0.82 -11.00 8.50
CA ASP A 46 -1.56 -11.87 7.56
C ASP A 46 -1.07 -13.34 7.56
N ALA A 47 -0.10 -13.66 8.43
CA ALA A 47 0.55 -14.97 8.53
C ALA A 47 1.22 -15.49 7.24
N THR A 48 1.36 -14.66 6.20
CA THR A 48 2.08 -15.02 4.98
C THR A 48 3.48 -15.47 5.34
N GLU A 49 3.87 -16.64 4.83
CA GLU A 49 5.21 -17.18 5.07
C GLU A 49 6.23 -16.62 4.08
N TRP A 50 7.41 -16.35 4.60
CA TRP A 50 8.55 -15.76 3.90
C TRP A 50 9.84 -16.45 4.31
N THR A 51 10.84 -16.39 3.45
CA THR A 51 12.21 -16.82 3.75
C THR A 51 13.19 -15.73 3.33
N LYS A 52 14.13 -15.36 4.20
CA LYS A 52 15.25 -14.50 3.79
C LYS A 52 16.24 -15.31 2.98
N ILE A 53 16.47 -14.95 1.73
CA ILE A 53 17.33 -15.71 0.81
C ILE A 53 18.69 -15.05 0.57
N ALA A 54 18.80 -13.72 0.76
CA ALA A 54 20.05 -12.99 0.80
C ALA A 54 19.92 -11.74 1.69
N THR A 55 20.93 -10.88 1.72
CA THR A 55 20.94 -9.63 2.53
C THR A 55 19.68 -8.80 2.31
N ASP A 56 19.34 -8.54 1.05
CA ASP A 56 18.20 -7.73 0.63
C ASP A 56 17.18 -8.53 -0.18
N GLU A 57 17.23 -9.86 -0.14
CA GLU A 57 16.35 -10.71 -0.94
C GLU A 57 15.50 -11.64 -0.07
N TYR A 58 14.24 -11.75 -0.44
CA TYR A 58 13.20 -12.47 0.28
C TYR A 58 12.38 -13.31 -0.70
N ARG A 59 11.99 -14.51 -0.29
CA ARG A 59 11.09 -15.37 -1.06
C ARG A 59 9.79 -15.54 -0.28
N ARG A 60 8.66 -15.27 -0.94
CA ARG A 60 7.33 -15.57 -0.41
C ARG A 60 7.02 -17.07 -0.61
N ALA A 61 6.15 -17.66 0.21
CA ALA A 61 5.79 -19.08 0.10
C ALA A 61 5.16 -19.50 -1.24
N ASP A 62 4.62 -18.55 -2.01
CA ASP A 62 4.15 -18.80 -3.38
C ASP A 62 5.31 -18.92 -4.41
N GLY A 63 6.56 -18.85 -3.96
CA GLY A 63 7.75 -18.99 -4.77
C GLY A 63 8.30 -17.68 -5.34
N ARG A 64 7.54 -16.58 -5.28
CA ARG A 64 7.99 -15.28 -5.80
C ARG A 64 9.15 -14.72 -4.98
N ALA A 65 10.15 -14.22 -5.68
CA ALA A 65 11.31 -13.56 -5.08
C ALA A 65 11.13 -12.04 -5.12
N PHE A 66 11.58 -11.39 -4.06
CA PHE A 66 11.51 -9.96 -3.87
C PHE A 66 12.85 -9.43 -3.40
N THR A 67 13.24 -8.26 -3.88
CA THR A 67 14.46 -7.56 -3.49
C THR A 67 14.09 -6.23 -2.84
N ARG A 68 14.63 -5.97 -1.65
CA ARG A 68 14.59 -4.65 -1.04
C ARG A 68 15.38 -3.68 -1.92
N ARG A 69 14.71 -2.62 -2.34
CA ARG A 69 15.28 -1.54 -3.12
C ARG A 69 14.95 -0.21 -2.47
N THR A 70 15.67 0.82 -2.86
CA THR A 70 15.44 2.18 -2.42
C THR A 70 15.19 3.06 -3.63
N ARG A 71 14.03 3.71 -3.68
CA ARG A 71 13.76 4.78 -4.63
C ARG A 71 14.31 6.07 -4.06
N LYS A 72 15.21 6.73 -4.80
CA LYS A 72 15.75 8.04 -4.43
C LYS A 72 14.96 9.12 -5.14
N GLY A 73 14.36 10.01 -4.36
CA GLY A 73 13.75 11.23 -4.85
C GLY A 73 14.66 12.44 -4.66
N PRO A 74 14.19 13.62 -5.08
CA PRO A 74 14.95 14.87 -4.94
C PRO A 74 15.25 15.25 -3.48
N GLN A 75 14.39 14.85 -2.55
CA GLN A 75 14.45 15.30 -1.15
C GLN A 75 14.40 14.16 -0.12
N ALA A 76 14.04 12.94 -0.54
CA ALA A 76 13.90 11.80 0.36
C ALA A 76 14.17 10.48 -0.37
N GLU A 77 14.43 9.44 0.41
CA GLU A 77 14.55 8.06 -0.06
C GLU A 77 13.38 7.21 0.45
N PHE A 78 12.97 6.24 -0.35
CA PHE A 78 11.84 5.36 -0.05
C PHE A 78 12.22 3.89 -0.26
N PRO A 79 12.40 3.11 0.82
CA PRO A 79 12.62 1.68 0.71
C PRO A 79 11.31 0.95 0.36
N TYR A 80 11.39 -0.05 -0.51
CA TYR A 80 10.27 -0.87 -0.97
C TYR A 80 10.74 -2.27 -1.35
N LEU A 81 9.82 -3.23 -1.46
CA LEU A 81 10.12 -4.56 -1.98
C LEU A 81 9.74 -4.66 -3.45
N ALA A 82 10.74 -4.77 -4.32
CA ALA A 82 10.55 -5.00 -5.75
C ALA A 82 10.41 -6.50 -6.03
N ALA A 83 9.44 -6.93 -6.83
CA ALA A 83 9.44 -8.30 -7.33
C ALA A 83 10.64 -8.51 -8.28
N ALA A 84 11.29 -9.66 -8.17
CA ALA A 84 12.48 -9.99 -8.95
C ALA A 84 12.16 -10.32 -10.43
N ASP A 85 10.90 -10.59 -10.73
CA ASP A 85 10.38 -10.83 -12.09
C ASP A 85 10.23 -9.54 -12.93
N GLY A 86 10.57 -8.39 -12.37
CA GLY A 86 10.50 -7.10 -13.05
C GLY A 86 9.12 -6.44 -13.02
N HIS A 87 8.14 -7.02 -12.32
CA HIS A 87 6.91 -6.31 -11.99
C HIS A 87 7.19 -5.27 -10.90
N GLU A 88 7.36 -4.02 -11.33
CA GLU A 88 7.54 -2.91 -10.41
C GLU A 88 6.24 -2.66 -9.61
N PRO A 89 6.30 -2.61 -8.28
CA PRO A 89 5.14 -2.28 -7.47
C PRO A 89 4.66 -0.85 -7.78
N ASN A 90 3.36 -0.65 -7.57
CA ASN A 90 2.63 0.58 -7.88
C ASN A 90 3.43 1.85 -7.53
N VAL A 91 3.67 2.68 -8.55
CA VAL A 91 4.59 3.82 -8.56
C VAL A 91 4.28 4.86 -7.47
N GLU A 92 3.10 4.81 -6.84
CA GLU A 92 2.64 5.81 -5.88
C GLU A 92 2.72 5.39 -4.40
N ARG A 93 3.35 4.23 -4.09
CA ARG A 93 3.45 3.74 -2.70
C ARG A 93 4.17 4.71 -1.76
N CYS A 94 5.14 5.47 -2.26
CA CYS A 94 5.80 6.52 -1.48
C CYS A 94 4.83 7.64 -1.06
N CYS A 95 3.86 8.00 -1.90
CA CYS A 95 2.81 8.93 -1.51
C CYS A 95 1.93 8.33 -0.41
N ALA A 96 1.51 7.07 -0.56
CA ALA A 96 0.65 6.40 0.41
C ALA A 96 1.26 6.38 1.82
N LYS A 97 2.54 5.98 1.97
CA LYS A 97 3.20 5.98 3.28
C LYS A 97 3.30 7.37 3.89
N ILE A 98 3.60 8.39 3.08
CA ILE A 98 3.70 9.77 3.58
C ILE A 98 2.33 10.27 4.05
N LEU A 99 1.27 9.98 3.30
CA LEU A 99 -0.10 10.32 3.68
C LEU A 99 -0.52 9.62 4.97
N LEU A 100 -0.21 8.34 5.13
CA LEU A 100 -0.54 7.57 6.34
C LEU A 100 0.25 8.04 7.56
N ALA A 101 1.54 8.36 7.42
CA ALA A 101 2.40 8.75 8.55
C ALA A 101 2.28 10.23 8.95
N HIS A 102 1.96 11.10 7.99
CA HIS A 102 2.06 12.55 8.18
C HIS A 102 0.81 13.32 7.73
N GLY A 103 -0.04 12.75 6.89
CA GLY A 103 -1.13 13.48 6.22
C GLY A 103 -2.13 14.14 7.17
N GLU A 104 -2.43 13.50 8.32
CA GLU A 104 -3.31 14.10 9.33
C GLU A 104 -2.73 15.38 9.95
N ARG A 105 -1.40 15.45 10.11
CA ARG A 105 -0.68 16.55 10.76
C ARG A 105 -0.26 17.66 9.78
N MET A 106 -0.35 17.41 8.48
CA MET A 106 -0.02 18.41 7.46
C MET A 106 -1.00 19.59 7.51
N ALA A 107 -0.52 20.78 7.14
CA ALA A 107 -1.39 21.93 6.92
C ALA A 107 -2.28 21.72 5.68
N ASP A 108 -3.46 22.34 5.66
CA ASP A 108 -4.26 22.41 4.44
C ASP A 108 -3.49 23.19 3.36
N GLY A 109 -3.58 22.73 2.12
CA GLY A 109 -2.89 23.33 0.97
C GLY A 109 -2.17 22.31 0.08
N PRO A 110 -1.50 22.80 -0.97
CA PRO A 110 -0.71 21.97 -1.86
C PRO A 110 0.55 21.45 -1.17
N PHE A 111 0.96 20.23 -1.50
CA PHE A 111 2.26 19.69 -1.14
C PHE A 111 2.78 18.75 -2.23
N THR A 112 4.09 18.56 -2.27
CA THR A 112 4.74 17.68 -3.25
C THR A 112 5.34 16.48 -2.53
N CYS A 113 5.14 15.28 -3.07
CA CYS A 113 5.80 14.09 -2.54
C CYS A 113 7.33 14.25 -2.70
N PRO A 114 8.12 14.23 -1.62
CA PRO A 114 9.58 14.42 -1.67
C PRO A 114 10.33 13.28 -2.37
N VAL A 115 9.63 12.18 -2.65
CA VAL A 115 10.19 10.98 -3.30
C VAL A 115 9.92 10.99 -4.81
N CYS A 116 8.65 11.00 -5.22
CA CYS A 116 8.29 10.88 -6.64
C CYS A 116 7.89 12.20 -7.30
N GLY A 117 7.83 13.31 -6.56
CA GLY A 117 7.46 14.62 -7.11
C GLY A 117 5.96 14.78 -7.41
N THR A 118 5.12 13.80 -7.08
CA THR A 118 3.66 13.92 -7.28
C THR A 118 3.11 15.07 -6.46
N ALA A 119 2.40 15.99 -7.13
CA ALA A 119 1.69 17.08 -6.47
C ALA A 119 0.36 16.60 -5.90
N TRP A 120 0.11 16.96 -4.66
CA TRP A 120 -1.09 16.66 -3.90
C TRP A 120 -1.68 17.94 -3.31
N THR A 121 -2.93 17.88 -2.91
CA THR A 121 -3.58 18.92 -2.09
C THR A 121 -4.21 18.25 -0.89
N ARG A 122 -3.88 18.74 0.30
CA ARG A 122 -4.51 18.35 1.56
C ARG A 122 -5.59 19.37 1.89
N SER A 123 -6.77 18.90 2.27
CA SER A 123 -7.84 19.74 2.81
C SER A 123 -8.47 19.06 4.01
N THR A 124 -9.17 19.83 4.85
CA THR A 124 -9.94 19.26 5.96
C THR A 124 -11.43 19.36 5.65
N GLN A 125 -12.13 18.23 5.65
CA GLN A 125 -13.58 18.18 5.45
C GLN A 125 -14.31 17.70 6.71
N ARG A 126 -15.60 18.02 6.81
CA ARG A 126 -16.48 17.50 7.86
C ARG A 126 -17.30 16.34 7.30
N LEU A 127 -17.04 15.12 7.76
CA LEU A 127 -17.80 13.92 7.43
C LEU A 127 -18.30 13.26 8.71
N HIS A 128 -19.60 12.93 8.78
CA HIS A 128 -20.21 12.30 9.95
C HIS A 128 -19.91 13.03 11.29
N GLY A 129 -19.83 14.36 11.25
CA GLY A 129 -19.49 15.19 12.42
C GLY A 129 -17.99 15.25 12.77
N LEU A 130 -17.15 14.46 12.11
CA LEU A 130 -15.70 14.40 12.31
C LEU A 130 -14.96 15.29 11.31
N ARG A 131 -13.82 15.83 11.73
CA ARG A 131 -12.88 16.51 10.81
C ARG A 131 -11.91 15.49 10.27
N VAL A 132 -11.92 15.32 8.96
CA VAL A 132 -11.10 14.34 8.24
C VAL A 132 -10.17 15.03 7.26
N ALA A 133 -8.92 14.57 7.22
CA ALA A 133 -7.96 14.98 6.22
C ALA A 133 -8.30 14.31 4.88
N VAL A 134 -8.37 15.10 3.82
CA VAL A 134 -8.71 14.67 2.46
C VAL A 134 -7.58 15.03 1.53
N PHE A 135 -7.12 14.05 0.76
CA PHE A 135 -5.97 14.15 -0.13
C PHE A 135 -6.39 13.95 -1.59
N ALA A 136 -6.12 14.95 -2.42
CA ALA A 136 -6.42 14.90 -3.85
C ALA A 136 -5.15 15.11 -4.68
N LYS A 137 -5.12 14.53 -5.87
CA LYS A 137 -4.11 14.80 -6.91
C LYS A 137 -4.73 14.66 -8.29
N ALA A 138 -4.02 15.15 -9.31
CA ALA A 138 -4.43 14.97 -10.69
C ALA A 138 -4.53 13.47 -11.07
N GLY A 139 -5.56 13.12 -11.84
CA GLY A 139 -5.79 11.75 -12.32
C GLY A 139 -6.32 10.76 -11.28
N LEU A 140 -6.53 11.20 -10.03
CA LEU A 140 -7.18 10.38 -9.01
C LEU A 140 -8.70 10.44 -9.19
N ALA A 141 -9.35 9.28 -9.29
CA ALA A 141 -10.80 9.18 -9.52
C ALA A 141 -11.62 9.81 -8.39
N GLU A 142 -11.17 9.62 -7.16
CA GLU A 142 -11.79 10.20 -5.96
C GLU A 142 -10.72 10.56 -4.93
N PRO A 143 -10.84 11.70 -4.21
CA PRO A 143 -9.96 12.01 -3.10
C PRO A 143 -9.87 10.88 -2.07
N LEU A 144 -8.71 10.72 -1.46
CA LEU A 144 -8.47 9.72 -0.42
C LEU A 144 -8.57 10.35 0.98
N THR A 145 -8.88 9.53 1.97
CA THR A 145 -8.75 9.87 3.38
C THR A 145 -8.11 8.72 4.16
N VAL A 146 -7.70 8.97 5.40
CA VAL A 146 -7.19 7.94 6.29
C VAL A 146 -8.37 7.30 7.04
N GLN A 147 -8.51 5.99 6.88
CA GLN A 147 -9.38 5.16 7.70
C GLN A 147 -8.55 4.58 8.86
N PRO A 148 -8.92 4.83 10.12
CA PRO A 148 -8.35 4.08 11.23
C PRO A 148 -8.77 2.62 11.12
N GLY A 149 -7.79 1.72 11.08
CA GLY A 149 -8.00 0.28 11.17
C GLY A 149 -7.67 -0.25 12.57
N ARG A 150 -8.02 -1.52 12.81
CA ARG A 150 -7.83 -2.18 14.10
C ARG A 150 -6.36 -2.28 14.52
N THR A 151 -5.47 -2.57 13.57
CA THR A 151 -4.02 -2.70 13.81
C THR A 151 -3.23 -1.54 13.24
N ARG A 152 -3.74 -0.88 12.19
CA ARG A 152 -3.07 0.23 11.50
C ARG A 152 -4.03 1.06 10.66
N PRO A 153 -3.70 2.33 10.37
CA PRO A 153 -4.44 3.14 9.42
C PRO A 153 -4.21 2.66 7.97
N PHE A 154 -5.17 2.93 7.10
CA PHE A 154 -5.07 2.69 5.65
C PHE A 154 -5.79 3.79 4.87
N LEU A 155 -5.46 3.95 3.59
CA LEU A 155 -6.12 4.94 2.72
C LEU A 155 -7.36 4.34 2.08
N VAL A 156 -8.45 5.09 2.07
CA VAL A 156 -9.71 4.75 1.40
C VAL A 156 -10.20 5.92 0.54
N PRO A 157 -10.97 5.67 -0.54
CA PRO A 157 -11.76 6.72 -1.17
C PRO A 157 -12.65 7.43 -0.16
N LEU A 158 -12.86 8.73 -0.33
CA LEU A 158 -13.61 9.55 0.63
C LEU A 158 -15.03 9.02 0.89
N SER A 159 -15.67 8.49 -0.14
CA SER A 159 -17.01 7.88 -0.13
C SER A 159 -17.07 6.58 0.67
N GLU A 160 -15.94 5.90 0.85
CA GLU A 160 -15.81 4.66 1.62
C GLU A 160 -15.41 4.92 3.08
N TYR A 161 -15.18 6.17 3.47
CA TYR A 161 -14.86 6.52 4.85
C TYR A 161 -15.98 6.12 5.80
N SER A 162 -15.63 5.29 6.78
CA SER A 162 -16.51 4.95 7.89
C SER A 162 -15.99 5.60 9.17
N PRO A 163 -16.83 6.36 9.90
CA PRO A 163 -16.43 6.85 11.21
C PRO A 163 -16.07 5.67 12.14
N PRO A 164 -15.09 5.82 13.04
CA PRO A 164 -14.83 4.84 14.09
C PRO A 164 -16.12 4.54 14.85
N ARG A 165 -16.39 3.26 15.11
CA ARG A 165 -17.48 2.87 16.01
C ARG A 165 -16.95 2.92 17.43
N ASP A 166 -17.71 3.53 18.33
CA ASP A 166 -17.46 3.51 19.77
C ASP A 166 -17.49 2.08 20.32
#